data_AF-A0AAW7R515-F1
#
_entry.id   AF-A0AAW7R515-F1
#
_cell.length_a   1.000
_cell.length_b   1.000
_cell.length_c   1.000
_cell.angle_alpha   90.00
_cell.angle_beta   90.00
_cell.angle_gamma   90.00
#
_symmetry.space_group_name_H-M   'P 1'
#
loop_
_entity.id
_entity.type
_entity.pdbx_description
1 polymer ?
#
loop_
_entity_poly.entity_id
_entity_poly.type
_entity_poly.pdbx_seq_one_letter_code
_entity_poly.pdbx_strand_id
1 'polypeptide(L)'
;MVSKFYFLAFVFLLAVAGCSDASDNQQPQEPVLRYSQLKVCEFAENLAQLDVSAPSAKQLRFLNEQWRTLQQDNALRPAEAEHLQHVMSALNYHLARDSLARIQEVLAHTERTYEQIEGLRRFSSNPKEMKVPDSIIRNLRNAVQDCCADALSRNASALLREDEESARYAIGRRAYFIQRDVNRILNNELTFTAYRERLQQAAAELPDAPAPIDVSASWVTCRST
;
A
#
# COMPACT_ATOMS: atom_id res chain seq x y z
N MET A 1 -77.28 14.21 -52.79
CA MET A 1 -76.57 15.12 -53.73
C MET A 1 -75.31 14.38 -54.15
N VAL A 2 -75.24 13.75 -55.34
CA VAL A 2 -74.81 14.35 -56.63
C VAL A 2 -73.47 15.06 -56.42
N SER A 3 -72.32 14.74 -57.02
CA SER A 3 -71.93 14.33 -58.38
C SER A 3 -70.40 14.10 -58.34
N LYS A 4 -69.83 13.07 -58.96
CA LYS A 4 -69.22 13.03 -60.33
C LYS A 4 -67.77 13.56 -60.44
N PHE A 5 -66.92 12.66 -60.96
CA PHE A 5 -65.90 12.80 -62.03
C PHE A 5 -64.85 13.95 -61.94
N TYR A 6 -63.55 13.79 -62.24
CA TYR A 6 -62.92 13.25 -63.45
C TYR A 6 -61.42 12.90 -63.26
N PHE A 7 -61.01 11.91 -64.07
CA PHE A 7 -59.68 11.57 -64.61
C PHE A 7 -58.70 12.73 -64.93
N LEU A 8 -57.39 12.49 -64.73
CA LEU A 8 -56.24 12.85 -65.61
C LEU A 8 -54.92 12.55 -64.86
N ALA A 9 -54.29 11.38 -65.04
CA ALA A 9 -53.27 11.05 -66.05
C ALA A 9 -52.04 11.99 -66.06
N PHE A 10 -50.90 11.51 -65.53
CA PHE A 10 -49.60 11.79 -66.13
C PHE A 10 -48.65 10.59 -65.99
N VAL A 11 -48.18 10.16 -67.15
CA VAL A 11 -47.23 9.10 -67.45
C VAL A 11 -45.81 9.66 -67.31
N PHE A 12 -44.83 8.86 -66.85
CA PHE A 12 -43.47 8.73 -67.42
C PHE A 12 -42.69 7.73 -66.52
N LEU A 13 -42.49 6.47 -66.96
CA LEU A 13 -41.41 5.95 -67.81
C LEU A 13 -40.09 5.66 -67.04
N LEU A 14 -39.81 4.35 -66.89
CA LEU A 14 -38.54 3.63 -67.14
C LEU A 14 -37.25 4.18 -66.50
N ALA A 15 -36.64 3.53 -65.50
CA ALA A 15 -35.87 2.25 -65.51
C ALA A 15 -34.34 2.47 -65.51
N VAL A 16 -33.65 1.43 -65.00
CA VAL A 16 -32.19 1.15 -64.92
C VAL A 16 -31.69 1.26 -63.46
N ALA A 17 -31.61 0.18 -62.67
CA ALA A 17 -30.69 -0.98 -62.72
C ALA A 17 -29.27 -0.67 -62.23
N GLY A 18 -28.71 -1.62 -61.46
CA GLY A 18 -27.27 -1.77 -61.17
C GLY A 18 -26.84 -1.17 -59.83
N CYS A 19 -26.47 -2.00 -58.84
CA CYS A 19 -25.09 -2.49 -58.59
C CYS A 19 -24.19 -1.38 -58.05
N SER A 20 -23.40 -1.51 -57.00
CA SER A 20 -22.91 -2.65 -56.24
C SER A 20 -22.22 -2.10 -54.97
N ASP A 21 -21.90 -2.98 -54.04
CA ASP A 21 -20.81 -2.84 -53.06
C ASP A 21 -20.82 -1.59 -52.17
N ALA A 22 -21.71 -1.60 -51.17
CA ALA A 22 -21.31 -1.06 -49.87
C ALA A 22 -20.32 -2.06 -49.25
N SER A 23 -19.10 -2.03 -49.78
CA SER A 23 -17.95 -2.71 -49.23
C SER A 23 -17.83 -2.39 -47.74
N ASP A 24 -17.86 -3.45 -46.94
CA ASP A 24 -17.30 -3.52 -45.58
C ASP A 24 -15.85 -3.01 -45.60
N ASN A 25 -15.67 -1.70 -45.62
CA ASN A 25 -14.43 -1.04 -45.26
C ASN A 25 -14.49 -0.75 -43.76
N GLN A 26 -14.63 -1.81 -42.95
CA GLN A 26 -14.05 -1.78 -41.62
C GLN A 26 -12.54 -1.83 -41.81
N GLN A 27 -11.92 -0.66 -42.03
CA GLN A 27 -10.50 -0.52 -41.78
C GLN A 27 -10.24 -1.11 -40.39
N PRO A 28 -9.31 -2.05 -40.22
CA PRO A 28 -8.89 -2.47 -38.90
C PRO A 28 -8.47 -1.19 -38.18
N GLN A 29 -9.25 -0.76 -37.18
CA GLN A 29 -8.80 0.32 -36.31
C GLN A 29 -7.53 -0.21 -35.67
N GLU A 30 -6.38 0.28 -36.14
CA GLU A 30 -5.11 -0.02 -35.50
C GLU A 30 -5.28 0.31 -34.01
N PRO A 31 -4.94 -0.63 -33.10
CA PRO A 31 -5.12 -0.40 -31.68
C PRO A 31 -4.39 0.89 -31.31
N VAL A 32 -5.14 1.89 -30.83
CA VAL A 32 -4.59 3.19 -30.45
C VAL A 32 -3.59 2.94 -29.32
N LEU A 33 -2.30 2.98 -29.64
CA LEU A 33 -1.22 2.78 -28.69
C LEU A 33 -1.19 3.97 -27.73
N ARG A 34 -1.56 3.73 -26.47
CA ARG A 34 -1.57 4.76 -25.42
C ARG A 34 -0.32 4.62 -24.57
N TYR A 35 0.54 5.62 -24.62
CA TYR A 35 1.75 5.69 -23.81
C TYR A 35 1.44 6.10 -22.36
N SER A 36 2.19 5.52 -21.43
CA SER A 36 2.22 5.89 -20.01
C SER A 36 2.95 7.24 -19.83
N GLN A 37 2.71 7.91 -18.70
CA GLN A 37 3.48 9.11 -18.35
C GLN A 37 4.94 8.76 -18.04
N LEU A 38 5.86 9.68 -18.31
CA LEU A 38 7.30 9.46 -18.10
C LEU A 38 7.64 8.99 -16.67
N LYS A 39 7.10 9.65 -15.65
CA LYS A 39 7.30 9.26 -14.24
C LYS A 39 6.74 7.88 -13.88
N VAL A 40 5.74 7.38 -14.60
CA VAL A 40 5.20 6.03 -14.43
C VAL A 40 6.17 5.01 -15.04
N CYS A 41 6.77 5.34 -16.19
CA CYS A 41 7.84 4.55 -16.80
C CYS A 41 9.08 4.46 -15.93
N GLU A 42 9.57 5.59 -15.41
CA GLU A 42 10.71 5.62 -14.48
C GLU A 42 10.43 4.79 -13.22
N PHE A 43 9.21 4.86 -12.69
CA PHE A 43 8.80 4.01 -11.58
C PHE A 43 8.83 2.52 -11.93
N ALA A 44 8.30 2.13 -13.09
CA ALA A 44 8.30 0.74 -13.55
C ALA A 44 9.72 0.20 -13.74
N GLU A 45 10.64 0.99 -14.26
CA GLU A 45 12.06 0.63 -14.38
C GLU A 45 12.72 0.47 -13.02
N ASN A 46 12.46 1.37 -12.07
CA ASN A 46 12.97 1.25 -10.70
C ASN A 46 12.43 0.02 -9.98
N LEU A 47 11.14 -0.30 -10.19
CA LEU A 47 10.50 -1.49 -9.64
C LEU A 47 11.09 -2.77 -10.24
N ALA A 48 11.38 -2.79 -11.54
CA ALA A 48 11.98 -3.95 -12.23
C ALA A 48 13.42 -4.26 -11.77
N GLN A 49 14.12 -3.31 -11.17
CA GLN A 49 15.45 -3.51 -10.58
C GLN A 49 15.40 -4.08 -9.15
N LEU A 50 14.22 -4.26 -8.57
CA LEU A 50 14.07 -4.79 -7.21
C LEU A 50 14.42 -6.28 -7.17
N ASP A 51 15.33 -6.66 -6.26
CA ASP A 51 15.46 -8.06 -5.86
C ASP A 51 14.26 -8.46 -4.98
N VAL A 52 13.30 -9.13 -5.59
CA VAL A 52 12.06 -9.58 -4.93
C VAL A 52 12.32 -10.68 -3.88
N SER A 53 13.44 -11.40 -3.98
CA SER A 53 13.75 -12.48 -3.04
C SER A 53 14.19 -11.96 -1.67
N ALA A 54 14.86 -10.80 -1.65
CA ALA A 54 15.35 -10.17 -0.43
C ALA A 54 15.31 -8.64 -0.52
N PRO A 55 14.12 -8.03 -0.69
CA PRO A 55 14.02 -6.59 -0.90
C PRO A 55 14.40 -5.83 0.37
N SER A 56 15.23 -4.80 0.22
CA SER A 56 15.59 -3.96 1.36
C SER A 56 14.40 -3.10 1.81
N ALA A 57 14.15 -3.02 3.12
CA ALA A 57 13.06 -2.18 3.65
C ALA A 57 13.20 -0.71 3.25
N LYS A 58 14.43 -0.21 3.09
CA LYS A 58 14.70 1.16 2.61
C LYS A 58 14.22 1.36 1.18
N GLN A 59 14.52 0.42 0.28
CA GLN A 59 14.07 0.49 -1.12
C GLN A 59 12.55 0.37 -1.22
N LEU A 60 11.94 -0.51 -0.42
CA LEU A 60 10.48 -0.64 -0.38
C LEU A 60 9.78 0.63 0.12
N ARG A 61 10.32 1.31 1.14
CA ARG A 61 9.80 2.61 1.59
C ARG A 61 9.90 3.66 0.48
N PHE A 62 11.01 3.67 -0.26
CA PHE A 62 11.20 4.58 -1.38
C PHE A 62 10.19 4.33 -2.50
N LEU A 63 9.99 3.08 -2.90
CA LEU A 63 8.96 2.69 -3.89
C LEU A 63 7.55 3.06 -3.41
N ASN A 64 7.21 2.83 -2.14
CA ASN A 64 5.92 3.26 -1.58
C ASN A 64 5.71 4.78 -1.65
N GLU A 65 6.77 5.55 -1.42
CA GLU A 65 6.69 7.01 -1.50
C GLU A 65 6.54 7.50 -2.94
N GLN A 66 7.29 6.92 -3.89
CA GLN A 66 7.10 7.23 -5.31
C GLN A 66 5.69 6.84 -5.77
N TRP A 67 5.20 5.66 -5.41
CA TRP A 67 3.86 5.21 -5.74
C TRP A 67 2.79 6.16 -5.18
N ARG A 68 2.96 6.61 -3.93
CA ARG A 68 2.10 7.63 -3.32
C ARG A 68 2.07 8.91 -4.15
N THR A 69 3.22 9.41 -4.60
CA THR A 69 3.27 10.59 -5.47
C THR A 69 2.53 10.35 -6.80
N LEU A 70 2.71 9.20 -7.43
CA LEU A 70 1.98 8.85 -8.66
C LEU A 70 0.47 8.83 -8.46
N GLN A 71 -0.02 8.30 -7.33
CA GLN A 71 -1.44 8.32 -6.98
C GLN A 71 -1.95 9.74 -6.74
N GLN A 72 -1.23 10.55 -5.97
CA GLN A 72 -1.61 11.94 -5.66
C GLN A 72 -1.71 12.81 -6.92
N ASP A 73 -0.82 12.58 -7.88
CA ASP A 73 -0.81 13.30 -9.13
C ASP A 73 -1.81 12.76 -10.16
N ASN A 74 -2.59 11.72 -9.83
CA ASN A 74 -3.44 10.97 -10.76
C ASN A 74 -2.68 10.57 -12.05
N ALA A 75 -1.43 10.13 -11.88
CA ALA A 75 -0.53 9.83 -12.98
C ALA A 75 -0.86 8.51 -13.69
N LEU A 76 -1.49 7.60 -12.95
CA LEU A 76 -1.73 6.22 -13.34
C LEU A 76 -3.05 6.09 -14.09
N ARG A 77 -3.05 5.32 -15.18
CA ARG A 77 -4.27 4.83 -15.82
C ARG A 77 -4.93 3.78 -14.93
N PRO A 78 -6.24 3.51 -15.07
CA PRO A 78 -6.94 2.54 -14.22
C PRO A 78 -6.27 1.17 -14.13
N ALA A 79 -5.86 0.58 -15.26
CA ALA A 79 -5.18 -0.72 -15.28
C ALA A 79 -3.78 -0.69 -14.64
N GLU A 80 -3.05 0.42 -14.79
CA GLU A 80 -1.74 0.61 -14.15
C GLU A 80 -1.89 0.74 -12.63
N ALA A 81 -2.92 1.47 -12.19
CA ALA A 81 -3.21 1.66 -10.78
C ALA A 81 -3.58 0.33 -10.10
N GLU A 82 -4.42 -0.49 -10.74
CA GLU A 82 -4.80 -1.81 -10.24
C GLU A 82 -3.58 -2.74 -10.14
N HIS A 83 -2.76 -2.81 -11.20
CA HIS A 83 -1.54 -3.61 -11.19
C HIS A 83 -0.57 -3.16 -10.10
N LEU A 84 -0.29 -1.86 -9.99
CA LEU A 84 0.60 -1.34 -8.96
C LEU A 84 0.07 -1.54 -7.54
N GLN A 85 -1.23 -1.41 -7.33
CA GLN A 85 -1.83 -1.71 -6.03
C GLN A 85 -1.58 -3.16 -5.63
N HIS A 86 -1.76 -4.10 -6.56
CA HIS A 86 -1.48 -5.51 -6.31
C HIS A 86 0.01 -5.74 -5.96
N VAL A 87 0.93 -5.23 -6.78
CA VAL A 87 2.37 -5.42 -6.59
C VAL A 87 2.85 -4.77 -5.29
N MET A 88 2.47 -3.52 -5.03
CA MET A 88 2.91 -2.79 -3.84
C MET A 88 2.32 -3.37 -2.55
N SER A 89 1.06 -3.84 -2.58
CA SER A 89 0.46 -4.52 -1.44
C SER A 89 1.17 -5.83 -1.10
N ALA A 90 1.58 -6.60 -2.12
CA ALA A 90 2.39 -7.80 -1.93
C ALA A 90 3.79 -7.47 -1.37
N LEU A 91 4.46 -6.45 -1.89
CA LEU A 91 5.75 -5.99 -1.36
C LEU A 91 5.65 -5.50 0.08
N ASN A 92 4.51 -4.93 0.48
CA ASN A 92 4.28 -4.44 1.84
C ASN A 92 4.23 -5.57 2.89
N TYR A 93 4.12 -6.84 2.51
CA TYR A 93 4.36 -7.96 3.44
C TYR A 93 5.79 -7.94 4.02
N HIS A 94 6.80 -7.55 3.24
CA HIS A 94 8.17 -7.45 3.73
C HIS A 94 8.31 -6.31 4.74
N LEU A 95 7.65 -5.16 4.51
CA LEU A 95 7.62 -4.05 5.47
C LEU A 95 6.87 -4.43 6.75
N ALA A 96 5.80 -5.22 6.64
CA ALA A 96 5.09 -5.74 7.81
C ALA A 96 6.01 -6.63 8.66
N ARG A 97 6.76 -7.54 8.04
CA ARG A 97 7.74 -8.40 8.76
C ARG A 97 8.89 -7.62 9.38
N ASP A 98 9.47 -6.64 8.67
CA ASP A 98 10.49 -5.74 9.23
C ASP A 98 9.93 -4.96 10.43
N SER A 99 8.66 -4.52 10.35
CA SER A 99 7.98 -3.85 11.47
C SER A 99 7.79 -4.77 12.67
N LEU A 100 7.41 -6.04 12.45
CA LEU A 100 7.28 -7.02 13.53
C LEU A 100 8.59 -7.21 14.28
N ALA A 101 9.70 -7.42 13.56
CA ALA A 101 11.02 -7.60 14.16
C ALA A 101 11.42 -6.37 15.00
N ARG A 102 11.22 -5.17 14.45
CA ARG A 102 11.53 -3.91 15.16
C ARG A 102 10.63 -3.66 16.36
N ILE A 103 9.34 -3.99 16.29
CA ILE A 103 8.44 -3.91 17.44
C ILE A 103 8.93 -4.86 18.54
N GLN A 104 9.38 -6.08 18.20
CA GLN A 104 9.93 -7.00 19.18
C GLN A 104 11.21 -6.45 19.85
N GLU A 105 12.10 -5.81 19.09
CA GLU A 105 13.26 -5.11 19.66
C GLU A 105 12.84 -3.99 20.63
N VAL A 106 11.87 -3.16 20.26
CA VAL A 106 11.31 -2.13 21.14
C VAL A 106 10.73 -2.74 22.42
N LEU A 107 10.01 -3.86 22.32
CA LEU A 107 9.47 -4.56 23.49
C LEU A 107 10.59 -5.08 24.40
N ALA A 108 11.68 -5.59 23.85
CA ALA A 108 12.84 -6.04 24.63
C ALA A 108 13.56 -4.88 25.34
N HIS A 109 13.65 -3.71 24.72
CA HIS A 109 14.11 -2.49 25.40
C HIS A 109 13.15 -2.08 26.52
N THR A 110 11.84 -2.12 26.23
CA THR A 110 10.79 -1.73 27.18
C THR A 110 10.73 -2.66 28.38
N GLU A 111 10.91 -3.97 28.19
CA GLU A 111 10.91 -4.98 29.25
C GLU A 111 12.06 -4.77 30.22
N ARG A 112 13.28 -4.56 29.71
CA ARG A 112 14.44 -4.18 30.55
C ARG A 112 14.19 -2.90 31.35
N THR A 113 13.60 -1.88 30.72
CA THR A 113 13.24 -0.64 31.42
C THR A 113 12.15 -0.85 32.47
N TYR A 114 11.15 -1.67 32.15
CA TYR A 114 10.07 -2.02 33.07
C TYR A 114 10.63 -2.72 34.32
N GLU A 115 11.53 -3.68 34.16
CA GLU A 115 12.20 -4.37 35.27
C GLU A 115 13.00 -3.41 36.16
N GLN A 116 13.71 -2.43 35.57
CA GLN A 116 14.41 -1.40 36.33
C GLN A 116 13.44 -0.56 37.17
N ILE A 117 12.29 -0.18 36.60
CA ILE A 117 11.26 0.58 37.28
C ILE A 117 10.64 -0.25 38.41
N GLU A 118 10.31 -1.52 38.17
CA GLU A 118 9.79 -2.43 39.18
C GLU A 118 10.80 -2.65 40.32
N GLY A 119 12.09 -2.76 40.00
CA GLY A 119 13.16 -2.81 40.99
C GLY A 119 13.12 -1.61 41.94
N LEU A 120 12.92 -0.40 41.41
CA LEU A 120 12.76 0.82 42.22
C LEU A 120 11.44 0.82 43.02
N ARG A 121 10.34 0.41 42.41
CA ARG A 121 9.01 0.35 43.03
C ARG A 121 9.00 -0.51 44.30
N ARG A 122 9.77 -1.61 44.33
CA ARG A 122 9.89 -2.51 45.49
C ARG A 122 10.46 -1.83 46.76
N PHE A 123 11.26 -0.77 46.60
CA PHE A 123 11.86 -0.04 47.72
C PHE A 123 11.13 1.27 48.04
N SER A 124 10.07 1.60 47.30
CA SER A 124 9.26 2.79 47.54
C SER A 124 8.20 2.52 48.62
N SER A 125 8.02 3.48 49.53
CA SER A 125 6.90 3.47 50.49
C SER A 125 5.54 3.70 49.82
N ASN A 126 5.53 4.29 48.61
CA ASN A 126 4.35 4.42 47.76
C ASN A 126 4.69 4.02 46.32
N PRO A 127 4.65 2.72 45.99
CA PRO A 127 5.06 2.21 44.68
C PRO A 127 4.22 2.72 43.50
N LYS A 128 2.95 3.04 43.74
CA LYS A 128 2.00 3.46 42.69
C LYS A 128 2.26 4.90 42.22
N GLU A 129 2.68 5.76 43.13
CA GLU A 129 2.95 7.18 42.85
C GLU A 129 4.45 7.49 42.77
N MET A 130 5.29 6.45 42.80
CA MET A 130 6.73 6.61 42.70
C MET A 130 7.10 7.24 41.35
N LYS A 131 7.73 8.42 41.41
CA LYS A 131 8.28 9.07 40.22
C LYS A 131 9.43 8.24 39.65
N VAL A 132 9.30 7.83 38.39
CA VAL A 132 10.39 7.17 37.65
C VAL A 132 11.48 8.20 37.34
N PRO A 133 12.77 7.90 37.59
CA PRO A 133 13.86 8.78 37.19
C PRO A 133 13.88 9.08 35.69
N ASP A 134 14.02 10.36 35.33
CA ASP A 134 14.03 10.81 33.94
C ASP A 134 15.18 10.19 33.12
N SER A 135 16.28 9.80 33.77
CA SER A 135 17.38 9.06 33.14
C SER A 135 16.95 7.72 32.56
N ILE A 136 16.10 6.97 33.27
CA ILE A 136 15.60 5.66 32.83
C ILE A 136 14.74 5.82 31.57
N ILE A 137 13.80 6.76 31.60
CA ILE A 137 12.91 7.04 30.45
C ILE A 137 13.70 7.56 29.24
N ARG A 138 14.69 8.43 29.47
CA ARG A 138 15.57 8.92 28.41
C ARG A 138 16.41 7.80 27.79
N ASN A 139 16.96 6.90 28.61
CA ASN A 139 17.73 5.76 28.09
C ASN A 139 16.86 4.84 27.22
N LEU A 140 15.62 4.57 27.63
CA LEU A 140 14.68 3.83 26.79
C LEU A 140 14.41 4.55 25.47
N ARG A 141 14.12 5.86 25.52
CA ARG A 141 13.84 6.65 24.33
C ARG A 141 15.02 6.61 23.35
N ASN A 142 16.24 6.79 23.85
CA ASN A 142 17.45 6.73 23.02
C ASN A 142 17.59 5.35 22.37
N ALA A 143 17.43 4.27 23.15
CA ALA A 143 17.55 2.92 22.63
C ALA A 143 16.49 2.61 21.54
N VAL A 144 15.25 3.05 21.75
CA VAL A 144 14.16 2.92 20.75
C VAL A 144 14.43 3.78 19.51
N GLN A 145 14.96 4.99 19.70
CA GLN A 145 15.31 5.89 18.61
C GLN A 145 16.42 5.30 17.74
N ASP A 146 17.45 4.75 18.36
CA ASP A 146 18.64 4.19 17.69
C ASP A 146 18.31 2.90 16.94
N CYS A 147 17.44 2.04 17.48
CA CYS A 147 17.13 0.76 16.85
C CYS A 147 16.04 0.86 15.78
N CYS A 148 14.97 1.61 16.06
CA CYS A 148 13.67 1.22 15.52
C CYS A 148 12.75 2.38 15.14
N ALA A 149 12.80 3.53 15.83
CA ALA A 149 11.75 4.54 15.73
C ALA A 149 11.52 5.09 14.31
N ASP A 150 12.59 5.51 13.62
CA ASP A 150 12.48 6.05 12.26
C ASP A 150 11.98 4.98 11.28
N ALA A 151 12.52 3.77 11.38
CA ALA A 151 12.13 2.65 10.54
C ALA A 151 10.66 2.25 10.74
N LEU A 152 10.19 2.15 11.98
CA LEU A 152 8.80 1.86 12.32
C LEU A 152 7.86 2.95 11.82
N SER A 153 8.22 4.23 12.00
CA SER A 153 7.43 5.36 11.51
C SER A 153 7.27 5.33 9.98
N ARG A 154 8.37 5.09 9.25
CA ARG A 154 8.35 5.00 7.78
C ARG A 154 7.63 3.76 7.27
N ASN A 155 7.75 2.63 7.95
CA ASN A 155 6.97 1.44 7.59
C ASN A 155 5.47 1.68 7.81
N ALA A 156 5.11 2.28 8.94
CA ALA A 156 3.73 2.55 9.28
C ALA A 156 3.03 3.42 8.22
N SER A 157 3.72 4.41 7.65
CA SER A 157 3.12 5.25 6.62
C SER A 157 2.73 4.47 5.35
N ALA A 158 3.48 3.44 4.98
CA ALA A 158 3.13 2.53 3.89
C ALA A 158 1.99 1.59 4.31
N LEU A 159 2.14 0.93 5.46
CA LEU A 159 1.22 -0.11 5.94
C LEU A 159 -0.17 0.41 6.31
N LEU A 160 -0.29 1.66 6.76
CA LEU A 160 -1.58 2.27 7.10
C LEU A 160 -2.47 2.59 5.88
N ARG A 161 -1.97 2.39 4.66
CA ARG A 161 -2.73 2.56 3.41
C ARG A 161 -3.26 1.24 2.86
N GLU A 162 -2.88 0.14 3.47
CA GLU A 162 -3.48 -1.17 3.19
C GLU A 162 -4.92 -1.20 3.69
N ASP A 163 -5.65 -2.22 3.24
CA ASP A 163 -7.01 -2.48 3.72
C ASP A 163 -7.05 -2.56 5.26
N GLU A 164 -8.04 -1.90 5.88
CA GLU A 164 -8.12 -1.78 7.35
C GLU A 164 -8.31 -3.12 8.07
N GLU A 165 -8.87 -4.11 7.39
CA GLU A 165 -9.07 -5.46 7.89
C GLU A 165 -7.82 -6.34 7.67
N SER A 166 -6.82 -5.84 6.95
CA SER A 166 -5.59 -6.60 6.69
C SER A 166 -4.63 -6.65 7.88
N ALA A 167 -3.94 -7.78 7.99
CA ALA A 167 -2.80 -7.95 8.89
C ALA A 167 -1.72 -6.87 8.74
N ARG A 168 -1.45 -6.42 7.50
CA ARG A 168 -0.47 -5.37 7.21
C ARG A 168 -0.87 -4.05 7.86
N TYR A 169 -2.14 -3.64 7.71
CA TYR A 169 -2.66 -2.44 8.37
C TYR A 169 -2.61 -2.58 9.89
N ALA A 170 -3.00 -3.74 10.45
CA ALA A 170 -2.95 -3.99 11.88
C ALA A 170 -1.53 -3.82 12.45
N ILE A 171 -0.51 -4.35 11.77
CA ILE A 171 0.91 -4.18 12.12
C ILE A 171 1.34 -2.73 11.95
N GLY A 172 0.96 -2.08 10.85
CA GLY A 172 1.22 -0.66 10.59
C GLY A 172 0.69 0.24 11.70
N ARG A 173 -0.52 -0.01 12.18
CA ARG A 173 -1.13 0.71 13.31
C ARG A 173 -0.34 0.53 14.60
N ARG A 174 0.19 -0.67 14.87
CA ARG A 174 1.04 -0.91 16.05
C ARG A 174 2.38 -0.20 15.93
N ALA A 175 3.00 -0.23 14.75
CA ALA A 175 4.23 0.51 14.48
C ALA A 175 4.02 2.03 14.66
N TYR A 176 2.91 2.58 14.16
CA TYR A 176 2.57 4.00 14.29
C TYR A 176 2.40 4.43 15.76
N PHE A 177 1.71 3.63 16.56
CA PHE A 177 1.41 3.96 17.95
C PHE A 177 2.37 3.35 18.97
N ILE A 178 3.54 2.85 18.54
CA ILE A 178 4.45 2.12 19.42
C ILE A 178 4.87 2.93 20.65
N GLN A 179 5.15 4.24 20.50
CA GLN A 179 5.54 5.10 21.63
C GLN A 179 4.42 5.26 22.65
N ARG A 180 3.17 5.42 22.20
CA ARG A 180 2.00 5.46 23.08
C ARG A 180 1.87 4.15 23.84
N ASP A 181 1.95 3.03 23.13
CA ASP A 181 1.72 1.71 23.71
C ASP A 181 2.85 1.33 24.69
N VAL A 182 4.10 1.72 24.42
CA VAL A 182 5.23 1.61 25.36
C VAL A 182 4.95 2.36 26.66
N ASN A 183 4.49 3.61 26.59
CA ASN A 183 4.17 4.38 27.80
C ASN A 183 3.05 3.72 28.62
N ARG A 184 2.01 3.20 27.94
CA ARG A 184 0.93 2.45 28.59
C ARG A 184 1.45 1.19 29.30
N ILE A 185 2.42 0.50 28.71
CA ILE A 185 3.08 -0.65 29.34
C ILE A 185 3.84 -0.23 30.62
N LEU A 186 4.65 0.82 30.55
CA LEU A 186 5.41 1.30 31.72
C LEU A 186 4.49 1.79 32.87
N ASN A 187 3.30 2.27 32.52
CA ASN A 187 2.27 2.73 33.46
C ASN A 187 1.33 1.61 33.94
N ASN A 188 1.54 0.36 33.54
CA ASN A 188 0.65 -0.78 33.85
C ASN A 188 -0.79 -0.66 33.29
N GLU A 189 -1.01 0.19 32.28
CA GLU A 189 -2.29 0.34 31.58
C GLU A 189 -2.46 -0.68 30.43
N LEU A 190 -1.37 -1.37 30.09
CA LEU A 190 -1.30 -2.40 29.07
C LEU A 190 -0.25 -3.43 29.49
N THR A 191 -0.55 -4.72 29.39
CA THR A 191 0.43 -5.77 29.73
C THR A 191 1.26 -6.16 28.51
N PHE A 192 2.50 -6.61 28.73
CA PHE A 192 3.32 -7.19 27.66
C PHE A 192 2.62 -8.38 26.99
N THR A 193 1.97 -9.23 27.76
CA THR A 193 1.22 -10.40 27.25
C THR A 193 0.13 -9.97 26.28
N ALA A 194 -0.76 -9.06 26.70
CA ALA A 194 -1.86 -8.59 25.85
C ALA A 194 -1.35 -7.85 24.60
N TYR A 195 -0.20 -7.17 24.69
CA TYR A 195 0.43 -6.56 23.52
C TYR A 195 0.98 -7.63 22.56
N ARG A 196 1.73 -8.61 23.09
CA ARG A 196 2.34 -9.70 22.30
C ARG A 196 1.28 -10.57 21.63
N GLU A 197 0.18 -10.88 22.30
CA GLU A 197 -0.95 -11.63 21.73
C GLU A 197 -1.52 -10.92 20.50
N ARG A 198 -1.81 -9.61 20.61
CA ARG A 198 -2.31 -8.82 19.48
C ARG A 198 -1.32 -8.74 18.32
N LEU A 199 -0.03 -8.65 18.63
CA LEU A 199 1.01 -8.63 17.62
C LEU A 199 1.14 -10.00 16.92
N GLN A 200 1.06 -11.09 17.68
CA GLN A 200 1.10 -12.45 17.17
C GLN A 200 -0.12 -12.80 16.34
N GLN A 201 -1.32 -12.34 16.74
CA GLN A 201 -2.53 -12.50 15.93
C GLN A 201 -2.35 -11.88 14.54
N ALA A 202 -1.92 -10.62 14.48
CA ALA A 202 -1.66 -9.96 13.20
C ALA A 202 -0.50 -10.63 12.42
N ALA A 203 0.53 -11.14 13.12
CA ALA A 203 1.63 -11.85 12.46
C ALA A 203 1.19 -13.20 11.86
N ALA A 204 0.29 -13.93 12.51
CA ALA A 204 -0.22 -15.22 12.06
C ALA A 204 -1.09 -15.13 10.81
N GLU A 205 -1.66 -13.95 10.55
CA GLU A 205 -2.44 -13.66 9.34
C GLU A 205 -1.54 -13.23 8.15
N LEU A 206 -0.23 -13.05 8.36
CA LEU A 206 0.70 -12.85 7.25
C LEU A 206 0.97 -14.19 6.56
N PRO A 207 0.93 -14.26 5.22
CA PRO A 207 1.31 -15.48 4.49
C PRO A 207 2.78 -15.78 4.71
N ASP A 208 3.16 -17.06 4.79
CA ASP A 208 4.54 -17.53 5.00
C ASP A 208 5.50 -17.13 3.87
N ALA A 209 4.99 -16.99 2.66
CA ALA A 209 5.66 -16.37 1.53
C ALA A 209 4.67 -15.43 0.82
N PRO A 210 5.10 -14.21 0.43
CA PRO A 210 4.28 -13.39 -0.44
C PRO A 210 4.02 -14.14 -1.75
N ALA A 211 2.83 -13.94 -2.34
CA ALA A 211 2.53 -14.49 -3.65
C ALA A 211 3.59 -14.05 -4.67
N PRO A 212 3.94 -14.90 -5.64
CA PRO A 212 4.86 -14.51 -6.70
C PRO A 212 4.27 -13.30 -7.42
N ILE A 213 5.04 -12.21 -7.46
CA ILE A 213 4.68 -10.97 -8.12
C ILE A 213 5.59 -10.74 -9.32
N ASP A 214 5.00 -10.25 -10.40
CA ASP A 214 5.74 -9.74 -11.54
C ASP A 214 6.09 -8.28 -11.28
N VAL A 215 7.39 -7.99 -11.14
CA VAL A 215 7.92 -6.63 -10.98
C VAL A 215 8.47 -6.07 -12.30
N SER A 216 8.34 -6.80 -13.40
CA SER A 216 8.80 -6.34 -14.71
C SER A 216 8.07 -5.07 -15.15
N ALA A 217 8.67 -4.33 -16.09
CA ALA A 217 8.08 -3.10 -16.61
C ALA A 217 7.04 -3.34 -17.74
N SER A 218 6.61 -4.59 -17.99
CA SER A 218 5.73 -4.89 -19.15
C SER A 218 4.29 -4.38 -19.00
N TRP A 219 3.89 -3.95 -17.81
CA TRP A 219 2.56 -3.37 -17.55
C TRP A 219 2.44 -1.90 -17.94
N VAL A 220 3.55 -1.23 -18.28
CA VAL A 220 3.57 0.13 -18.84
C VAL A 220 3.89 0.12 -20.32
N THR A 221 3.44 1.15 -21.04
CA THR A 221 3.82 1.37 -22.44
C THR A 221 4.64 2.66 -22.51
N CYS A 222 5.96 2.51 -22.53
CA CYS A 222 6.88 3.65 -22.52
C CYS A 222 7.27 4.04 -23.93
N ARG A 223 7.39 5.35 -24.18
CA ARG A 223 7.96 5.83 -25.45
C ARG A 223 9.46 5.55 -25.40
N SER A 224 9.99 4.87 -26.41
CA SER A 224 11.44 4.73 -26.58
C SER A 224 12.05 6.13 -26.62
N THR A 225 12.91 6.42 -25.65
CA THR A 225 13.71 7.65 -25.60
C THR A 225 14.81 7.63 -26.64
#